data_AF-A0A7C0PQM6-F1
#
_entry.id   AF-A0A7C0PQM6-F1
#
_cell.length_a   1.000
_cell.length_b   1.000
_cell.length_c   1.000
_cell.angle_alpha   90.00
_cell.angle_beta   90.00
_cell.angle_gamma   90.00
#
_symmetry.space_group_name_H-M   'P 1'
#
loop_
_entity.id
_entity.type
_entity.pdbx_description
1 polymer ?
#
loop_
_entity_poly.entity_id
_entity_poly.type
_entity_poly.pdbx_seq_one_letter_code
_entity_poly.pdbx_strand_id
1 'polypeptide(L)' 'MAQTLYDKIWNEHVVRQYDDGSVLLYVDRHLVHEVTSPQAFEGLRLAGRRVRRPDLTLATVDHNVPTRQRHCVSD' A
#
# COMPACT_ATOMS: atom_id res chain seq x y z
N MET A 1 24.06 -21.51 -6.40
CA MET A 1 24.40 -21.07 -5.04
C MET A 1 23.19 -21.22 -4.15
N ALA A 2 23.35 -21.44 -2.85
CA ALA A 2 22.22 -21.44 -1.94
C ALA A 2 21.60 -20.03 -1.89
N GLN A 3 20.28 -19.94 -2.04
CA GLN A 3 19.53 -18.68 -1.92
C GLN A 3 19.15 -18.43 -0.47
N THR A 4 19.26 -17.18 -0.01
CA THR A 4 18.74 -16.77 1.29
C THR A 4 17.20 -16.77 1.28
N LEU A 5 16.56 -16.70 2.44
CA LEU A 5 15.10 -16.53 2.52
C LEU A 5 14.66 -15.24 1.82
N TYR A 6 15.43 -14.16 1.96
CA TYR A 6 15.16 -12.89 1.29
C TYR A 6 15.17 -13.05 -0.23
N ASP A 7 16.19 -13.70 -0.79
CA ASP A 7 16.28 -13.93 -2.24
C ASP A 7 15.10 -14.73 -2.75
N LYS A 8 14.65 -15.74 -1.99
CA LYS A 8 13.49 -16.55 -2.35
C LYS A 8 12.22 -15.72 -2.44
N ILE A 9 11.92 -14.95 -1.39
CA ILE A 9 10.72 -14.10 -1.34
C ILE A 9 10.81 -13.04 -2.45
N TRP A 10 11.93 -12.33 -2.56
CA TRP A 10 12.11 -11.30 -3.58
C TRP A 10 11.88 -11.86 -4.99
N ASN A 11 12.56 -12.96 -5.34
CA ASN A 11 12.49 -13.54 -6.68
C ASN A 11 11.09 -14.07 -7.03
N GLU A 12 10.32 -14.53 -6.04
CA GLU A 12 8.91 -14.95 -6.24
C GLU A 12 8.00 -13.77 -6.64
N HIS A 13 8.37 -12.54 -6.27
CA HIS A 13 7.57 -11.33 -6.49
C HIS A 13 8.05 -10.48 -7.67
N VAL A 14 9.17 -10.85 -8.31
CA VAL A 14 9.66 -10.18 -9.52
C VAL A 14 8.76 -10.52 -10.70
N VAL A 15 8.07 -9.50 -11.24
CA VAL A 15 7.27 -9.65 -12.47
C VAL A 15 8.16 -9.54 -13.70
N ARG A 16 9.12 -8.60 -13.65
CA ARG A 16 10.06 -8.36 -14.76
C ARG A 16 11.32 -7.68 -14.25
N GLN A 17 12.46 -8.07 -14.80
CA GLN A 17 13.72 -7.32 -14.71
C GLN A 17 14.00 -6.65 -16.06
N TYR A 18 14.52 -5.43 -16.01
CA TYR A 18 14.90 -4.65 -17.19
C TYR A 18 16.43 -4.65 -17.34
N ASP A 19 16.91 -4.31 -18.55
CA ASP A 19 18.33 -4.36 -18.90
C ASP A 19 19.19 -3.36 -18.09
N ASP A 20 18.57 -2.29 -17.58
CA ASP A 20 19.21 -1.30 -16.70
C ASP A 20 19.32 -1.78 -15.23
N GLY A 21 18.86 -3.00 -14.94
CA GLY A 21 18.86 -3.59 -13.61
C GLY A 21 17.65 -3.22 -12.76
N SER A 22 16.74 -2.36 -13.24
CA SER A 22 15.49 -2.06 -12.54
C SER A 22 14.53 -3.25 -12.57
N VAL A 23 13.65 -3.31 -11.57
CA VAL A 23 12.74 -4.45 -11.38
C VAL A 23 11.31 -3.94 -11.21
N LEU A 24 10.38 -4.52 -11.96
CA LEU A 24 8.96 -4.44 -11.67
C LEU A 24 8.63 -5.50 -10.62
N LEU A 25 8.39 -5.05 -9.39
CA LEU A 25 8.03 -5.88 -8.26
C LEU A 25 6.51 -5.85 -8.04
N TYR A 26 5.92 -7.01 -7.78
CA TYR A 26 4.53 -7.10 -7.34
C TYR A 26 4.41 -6.86 -5.83
N VAL A 27 3.36 -6.14 -5.41
CA VAL A 27 3.08 -5.87 -4.00
C VAL A 27 1.75 -6.52 -3.64
N ASP A 28 1.79 -7.55 -2.80
CA ASP A 28 0.63 -8.37 -2.43
C ASP A 28 -0.19 -7.81 -1.28
N ARG A 29 0.35 -6.83 -0.53
CA ARG A 29 -0.37 -6.22 0.59
C ARG A 29 -0.06 -4.75 0.71
N HIS A 30 -1.12 -3.95 0.77
CA HIS A 30 -1.05 -2.53 1.08
C HIS A 30 -1.61 -2.33 2.48
N LEU A 31 -0.78 -1.81 3.38
CA LEU A 31 -1.21 -1.36 4.70
C LEU A 31 -1.31 0.16 4.67
N VAL A 32 -2.51 0.67 4.89
CA VAL A 32 -2.83 2.10 4.77
C VAL A 32 -3.46 2.60 6.05
N HIS A 33 -3.27 3.89 6.35
CA HIS A 33 -3.79 4.51 7.55
C HIS A 33 -4.23 5.96 7.31
N GLU A 34 -5.06 6.49 8.19
CA GLU A 34 -5.81 7.74 8.00
C GLU A 34 -4.96 9.00 7.95
N VAL A 35 -3.68 8.93 8.29
CA VAL A 35 -2.79 10.10 8.31
C VAL A 35 -2.18 10.36 6.94
N THR A 36 -1.58 9.35 6.32
CA THR A 36 -0.79 9.54 5.08
C THR A 36 -1.55 9.10 3.84
N SER A 37 -2.47 8.14 3.99
CA SER A 37 -3.13 7.51 2.85
C SER A 37 -4.18 8.40 2.16
N PRO A 38 -4.84 9.40 2.80
CA PRO A 38 -5.69 10.35 2.09
C PRO A 38 -4.97 11.05 0.92
N GLN A 39 -3.69 11.42 1.09
CA GLN A 39 -2.90 12.05 0.01
C GLN A 39 -2.68 11.09 -1.17
N ALA A 40 -2.43 9.81 -0.90
CA ALA A 40 -2.27 8.79 -1.95
C ALA A 40 -3.58 8.54 -2.72
N PHE A 41 -4.71 8.48 -2.02
CA PHE A 41 -6.04 8.33 -2.65
C PHE A 41 -6.42 9.56 -3.48
N GLU A 42 -6.08 10.76 -3.02
CA GLU A 42 -6.26 11.98 -3.79
C GLU A 42 -5.44 11.96 -5.08
N GLY A 43 -4.18 11.50 -5.02
CA GLY A 43 -3.35 11.29 -6.21
C GLY A 43 -3.98 10.32 -7.21
N LEU A 44 -4.59 9.23 -6.75
CA LEU A 44 -5.34 8.31 -7.62
C LEU A 44 -6.54 9.01 -8.27
N ARG A 45 -7.31 9.78 -7.49
CA ARG A 45 -8.48 10.51 -7.99
C ARG A 45 -8.11 11.52 -9.08
N LEU A 46 -7.07 12.33 -8.84
CA LEU A 46 -6.56 13.30 -9.81
C LEU A 46 -6.06 12.62 -11.10
N ALA A 47 -5.47 11.43 -11.00
CA ALA A 47 -5.05 10.63 -12.14
C ALA A 47 -6.21 9.85 -12.82
N GLY A 48 -7.46 9.98 -12.35
CA GLY A 48 -8.61 9.23 -12.86
C GLY A 48 -8.53 7.72 -12.60
N ARG A 49 -7.76 7.30 -11.60
CA ARG A 49 -7.51 5.89 -11.27
C ARG A 49 -8.31 5.46 -10.06
N ARG A 50 -8.63 4.16 -10.03
CA ARG A 50 -9.20 3.49 -8.85
C ARG A 50 -8.13 2.64 -8.19
N VAL A 51 -8.34 2.31 -6.92
CA VAL A 51 -7.54 1.29 -6.22
C VAL A 51 -7.66 -0.03 -6.98
N ARG A 52 -6.52 -0.57 -7.43
CA ARG A 52 -6.49 -1.76 -8.30
C ARG A 52 -6.89 -3.05 -7.59
N ARG A 53 -6.45 -3.24 -6.34
CA ARG A 53 -6.69 -4.44 -5.53
C ARG A 53 -7.19 -4.08 -4.13
N PRO A 54 -8.47 -3.69 -3.98
CA PRO A 54 -9.05 -3.43 -2.67
C PRO A 54 -8.99 -4.64 -1.74
N ASP A 55 -9.09 -5.85 -2.30
CA ASP A 55 -8.95 -7.13 -1.58
C ASP A 55 -7.58 -7.32 -0.92
N LEU A 56 -6.54 -6.68 -1.48
CA LEU A 56 -5.18 -6.70 -0.96
C LEU A 56 -4.83 -5.41 -0.18
N THR A 57 -5.80 -4.54 0.08
CA THR A 57 -5.58 -3.26 0.76
C THR A 57 -6.30 -3.27 2.11
N LEU A 58 -5.54 -3.21 3.20
CA LEU A 58 -6.07 -3.13 4.56
C LEU A 58 -5.88 -1.72 5.09
N ALA A 59 -7.00 -1.08 5.44
CA ALA A 59 -7.01 0.23 6.07
C ALA A 59 -7.24 0.12 7.57
N THR A 60 -6.43 0.83 8.34
CA THR A 60 -6.63 1.04 9.78
C THR A 60 -6.81 2.51 10.08
N VAL A 61 -7.62 2.83 11.08
CA VAL A 61 -7.79 4.20 11.59
C VAL A 61 -7.39 4.14 13.06
N ASP A 62 -6.18 4.57 13.38
CA ASP A 62 -5.55 4.27 14.67
C ASP A 62 -4.70 5.40 15.28
N HIS A 63 -4.36 6.42 14.50
CA HIS A 63 -3.50 7.53 14.92
C HIS A 63 -4.29 8.72 15.48
N ASN A 64 -5.37 9.12 14.80
CA ASN A 64 -6.12 10.36 15.03
C ASN A 64 -7.57 10.11 15.46
N VAL A 65 -7.92 8.85 15.77
CA VAL A 65 -9.26 8.54 16.26
C VAL A 65 -9.43 9.12 17.66
N PRO A 66 -10.37 10.07 17.87
CA PRO A 66 -10.55 10.66 19.18
C PRO A 66 -11.05 9.61 20.17
N THR A 67 -10.41 9.55 21.35
CA THR A 67 -10.82 8.60 22.40
C THR A 67 -12.11 9.02 23.11
N ARG A 68 -12.51 10.29 22.95
CA ARG A 68 -13.74 10.92 23.48
C ARG A 68 -14.63 11.40 22.33
N GLN A 69 -15.94 11.51 22.58
CA GLN A 69 -16.92 12.06 21.62
C GLN A 69 -16.94 11.38 20.23
N ARG A 70 -16.75 10.05 20.18
CA ARG A 70 -16.70 9.25 18.92
C ARG A 70 -17.97 9.34 18.05
N HIS A 71 -19.06 9.89 18.59
CA HIS A 71 -20.35 10.08 17.89
C HIS A 71 -20.62 11.54 17.52
N CYS A 72 -19.78 12.48 17.96
CA CYS A 72 -19.87 13.89 17.58
C CYS A 72 -18.68 14.20 16.67
N VAL A 73 -18.85 13.96 15.37
CA VAL A 73 -17.95 14.51 14.35
C VAL A 73 -18.55 15.84 13.93
N SER A 74 -17.99 16.94 14.42
CA SER A 74 -18.27 18.28 13.90
C SER A 74 -17.13 18.65 12.95
N ASP A 75 -17.44 18.67 11.65
CA ASP A 75 -16.58 19.24 10.60
C ASP A 75 -16.56 20.78 10.68
#